data_AF-A0AA38CKY4-F1
#
_entry.id   AF-A0AA38CKY4-F1
#
_cell.length_a   1.000
_cell.length_b   1.000
_cell.length_c   1.000
_cell.angle_alpha   90.00
_cell.angle_beta   90.00
_cell.angle_gamma   90.00
#
_symmetry.space_group_name_H-M   'P 1'
#
loop_
_entity.id
_entity.type
_entity.pdbx_description
1 polymer ?
#
loop_
_entity_poly.entity_id
_entity_poly.type
_entity_poly.pdbx_seq_one_letter_code
_entity_poly.pdbx_strand_id
1 'polypeptide(L)'
;AQRWPGKQIHSFNYRVPEPFSNQVVVIIGSSSSAVDISSELKVVAKEVHLSVRSTYMEHKESQVDHFINHLNLPLHPTVQSLDENGAVVFEDGSSIIADSIIHCTGYRYSLPFLDTNGVIKVDDSVGPLYEHIFPPLLAPSLSFVGIPKKVLTFPFFELQSKWITSILARKSKLPSRRGMMKAVKEFYDYQEMIGLSKCSAHDIGNFEYCDQLADWSGASRFEEWRKEIALEEAISEVETRHSVEQSIATIYEEYMALPGEIHDVMSLTKFIRLKKGEMVIGPRSKPWAMPKKNVEDVSVLEGKNTFVTIKEE
;
A
#
# COMPACT_ATOMS: atom_id res chain seq x y z
N ALA A 1 21.56 28.92 -5.38
CA ALA A 1 20.67 27.75 -5.54
C ALA A 1 21.06 27.06 -6.85
N GLN A 2 21.04 25.72 -6.87
CA GLN A 2 21.76 24.81 -7.78
C GLN A 2 23.27 24.74 -7.54
N ARG A 3 23.65 23.88 -6.60
CA ARG A 3 25.06 23.53 -6.38
C ARG A 3 25.48 22.38 -7.29
N TRP A 4 24.68 21.34 -7.43
CA TRP A 4 25.02 20.19 -8.28
C TRP A 4 24.74 20.45 -9.78
N PRO A 5 25.71 20.20 -10.69
CA PRO A 5 25.64 20.60 -12.10
C PRO A 5 24.82 19.66 -13.01
N GLY A 6 24.51 18.44 -12.57
CA GLY A 6 23.83 17.45 -13.40
C GLY A 6 22.31 17.67 -13.53
N LYS A 7 21.66 16.80 -14.30
CA LYS A 7 20.22 16.86 -14.57
C LYS A 7 19.43 16.16 -13.47
N GLN A 8 18.39 16.82 -12.94
CA GLN A 8 17.47 16.19 -11.99
C GLN A 8 16.06 16.15 -12.58
N ILE A 9 15.41 14.98 -12.54
CA ILE A 9 14.01 14.82 -12.93
C ILE A 9 13.25 13.95 -11.94
N HIS A 10 11.93 14.11 -11.86
CA HIS A 10 11.06 13.12 -11.24
C HIS A 10 10.67 12.04 -12.25
N SER A 11 10.33 10.83 -11.79
CA SER A 11 9.83 9.74 -12.63
C SER A 11 8.64 10.15 -13.49
N PHE A 12 7.84 11.10 -13.01
CA PHE A 12 6.75 11.74 -13.77
C PHE A 12 7.19 12.33 -15.11
N ASN A 13 8.44 12.81 -15.23
CA ASN A 13 9.01 13.40 -16.43
C ASN A 13 9.85 12.40 -17.25
N TYR A 14 10.05 11.19 -16.77
CA TYR A 14 10.69 10.12 -17.54
C TYR A 14 9.76 9.67 -18.66
N ARG A 15 10.31 9.42 -19.85
CA ARG A 15 9.52 9.01 -21.02
C ARG A 15 10.13 7.82 -21.74
N VAL A 16 11.43 7.90 -21.99
CA VAL A 16 12.19 6.91 -22.75
C VAL A 16 13.66 6.91 -22.27
N PRO A 17 14.42 5.81 -22.44
CA PRO A 17 15.76 5.67 -21.88
C PRO A 17 16.88 6.34 -22.68
N GLU A 18 16.71 6.59 -23.99
CA GLU A 18 17.75 7.07 -24.91
C GLU A 18 18.44 8.39 -24.48
N PRO A 19 17.74 9.39 -23.89
CA PRO A 19 18.37 10.61 -23.38
C PRO A 19 19.40 10.38 -22.25
N PHE A 20 19.44 9.18 -21.68
CA PHE A 20 20.38 8.77 -20.63
C PHE A 20 21.50 7.87 -21.16
N SER A 21 21.63 7.73 -22.48
CA SER A 21 22.68 6.93 -23.09
C SER A 21 24.07 7.42 -22.71
N ASN A 22 24.94 6.48 -22.33
CA ASN A 22 26.30 6.73 -21.87
C ASN A 22 26.43 7.61 -20.61
N GLN A 23 25.34 7.81 -19.85
CA GLN A 23 25.35 8.56 -18.58
C GLN A 23 25.49 7.65 -17.37
N VAL A 24 26.03 8.20 -16.29
CA VAL A 24 25.91 7.65 -14.93
C VAL A 24 24.64 8.21 -14.30
N VAL A 25 23.68 7.33 -14.01
CA VAL A 25 22.35 7.72 -13.52
C VAL A 25 22.14 7.21 -12.10
N VAL A 26 21.73 8.10 -11.19
CA VAL A 26 21.30 7.74 -9.83
C VAL A 26 19.77 7.79 -9.77
N ILE A 27 19.15 6.69 -9.35
CA ILE A 27 17.71 6.60 -9.12
C ILE A 27 17.47 6.65 -7.62
N ILE A 28 16.56 7.51 -7.17
CA ILE A 28 16.22 7.65 -5.74
C ILE A 28 14.85 7.04 -5.49
N GLY A 29 14.79 5.99 -4.67
CA GLY A 29 13.57 5.27 -4.32
C GLY A 29 13.62 3.81 -4.76
N SER A 30 12.73 3.00 -4.19
CA SER A 30 12.71 1.55 -4.41
C SER A 30 11.34 1.02 -4.86
N SER A 31 10.30 1.81 -5.07
CA SER A 31 9.01 1.23 -5.49
C SER A 31 8.95 0.88 -7.00
N SER A 32 7.78 0.49 -7.51
CA SER A 32 7.59 -0.02 -8.88
C SER A 32 8.23 0.86 -9.96
N SER A 33 8.04 2.19 -9.91
CA SER A 33 8.68 3.09 -10.87
C SER A 33 10.21 3.04 -10.85
N ALA A 34 10.82 2.82 -9.69
CA ALA A 34 12.27 2.68 -9.60
C ALA A 34 12.72 1.39 -10.29
N VAL A 35 12.02 0.28 -10.08
CA VAL A 35 12.33 -1.02 -10.70
C VAL A 35 12.21 -0.95 -12.23
N ASP A 36 11.07 -0.46 -12.74
CA ASP A 36 10.81 -0.43 -14.18
C ASP A 36 11.80 0.48 -14.91
N ILE A 37 11.98 1.71 -14.41
CA ILE A 37 12.92 2.67 -15.01
C ILE A 37 14.36 2.16 -14.92
N SER A 38 14.74 1.52 -13.81
CA SER A 38 16.07 0.92 -13.68
C SER A 38 16.30 -0.18 -14.72
N SER A 39 15.29 -1.01 -14.98
CA SER A 39 15.35 -2.09 -15.97
C SER A 39 15.56 -1.55 -17.38
N GLU A 40 14.82 -0.50 -17.76
CA GLU A 40 14.99 0.16 -19.06
C GLU A 40 16.37 0.82 -19.19
N LEU A 41 16.81 1.54 -18.15
CA LEU A 41 18.08 2.27 -18.17
C LEU A 41 19.29 1.36 -18.15
N LYS A 42 19.21 0.18 -17.54
CA LYS A 42 20.30 -0.82 -17.53
C LYS A 42 20.76 -1.21 -18.94
N VAL A 43 19.89 -1.10 -19.93
CA VAL A 43 20.20 -1.44 -21.34
C VAL A 43 20.95 -0.32 -22.07
N VAL A 44 20.82 0.94 -21.62
CA VAL A 44 21.21 2.13 -22.41
C VAL A 44 22.23 3.03 -21.69
N ALA A 45 22.12 3.17 -20.36
CA ALA A 45 23.01 4.00 -19.56
C ALA A 45 24.38 3.35 -19.39
N LYS A 46 25.39 4.16 -19.05
CA LYS A 46 26.74 3.66 -18.73
C LYS A 46 26.72 2.89 -17.42
N GLU A 47 26.16 3.52 -16.38
CA GLU A 47 26.01 2.96 -15.04
C GLU A 47 24.68 3.44 -14.45
N VAL A 48 24.00 2.55 -13.72
CA VAL A 48 22.76 2.86 -13.00
C VAL A 48 22.95 2.50 -11.54
N HIS A 49 22.76 3.47 -10.66
CA HIS A 49 22.90 3.32 -9.22
C HIS A 49 21.57 3.57 -8.54
N LEU A 50 21.22 2.76 -7.55
CA LEU A 50 19.97 2.91 -6.83
C LEU A 50 20.24 3.37 -5.40
N SER A 51 19.63 4.49 -5.01
CA SER A 51 19.61 4.97 -3.64
C SER A 51 18.30 4.60 -2.97
N VAL A 52 18.39 3.87 -1.85
CA VAL A 52 17.24 3.43 -1.05
C VAL A 52 17.39 3.93 0.38
N ARG A 53 16.27 4.04 1.11
CA ARG A 53 16.31 4.53 2.50
C ARG A 53 17.15 3.62 3.38
N SER A 54 17.93 4.18 4.30
CA SER A 54 18.84 3.40 5.17
C SER A 54 18.11 2.39 6.06
N THR A 55 16.90 2.73 6.55
CA THR A 55 16.01 1.79 7.27
C THR A 55 15.59 0.58 6.44
N TYR A 56 15.65 0.71 5.11
CA TYR A 56 15.37 -0.36 4.16
C TYR A 56 16.63 -1.17 3.85
N MET A 57 17.84 -0.63 4.04
CA MET A 57 19.10 -1.38 3.93
C MET A 57 19.43 -2.20 5.19
N GLU A 58 19.08 -1.69 6.37
CA GLU A 58 19.26 -2.40 7.65
C GLU A 58 18.39 -3.67 7.74
N HIS A 59 17.28 -3.71 6.99
CA HIS A 59 16.41 -4.87 6.80
C HIS A 59 16.45 -5.27 5.33
N LYS A 60 17.44 -6.08 4.91
CA LYS A 60 17.73 -6.57 3.54
C LYS A 60 16.58 -7.33 2.80
N GLU A 61 15.32 -7.15 3.18
CA GLU A 61 14.24 -8.10 2.92
C GLU A 61 12.91 -7.41 2.55
N SER A 62 12.94 -6.66 1.48
CA SER A 62 11.79 -6.01 0.86
C SER A 62 11.56 -6.43 -0.58
N GLN A 63 10.35 -6.13 -1.08
CA GLN A 63 9.89 -6.50 -2.42
C GLN A 63 10.83 -6.11 -3.56
N VAL A 64 11.63 -5.08 -3.31
CA VAL A 64 12.51 -4.45 -4.27
C VAL A 64 13.89 -5.09 -4.26
N ASP A 65 14.30 -5.73 -3.17
CA ASP A 65 15.65 -6.28 -3.04
C ASP A 65 15.93 -7.35 -4.08
N HIS A 66 14.95 -8.18 -4.42
CA HIS A 66 15.20 -9.17 -5.45
C HIS A 66 15.16 -8.64 -6.88
N PHE A 67 14.29 -7.68 -7.20
CA PHE A 67 14.33 -7.02 -8.50
C PHE A 67 15.64 -6.25 -8.68
N ILE A 68 16.08 -5.55 -7.63
CA ILE A 68 17.38 -4.88 -7.58
C ILE A 68 18.52 -5.90 -7.72
N ASN A 69 18.45 -7.04 -7.02
CA ASN A 69 19.44 -8.11 -7.11
C ASN A 69 19.44 -8.79 -8.49
N HIS A 70 18.29 -8.97 -9.14
CA HIS A 70 18.16 -9.47 -10.51
C HIS A 70 18.72 -8.48 -11.53
N LEU A 71 18.47 -7.19 -11.31
CA LEU A 71 19.08 -6.13 -12.09
C LEU A 71 20.58 -5.97 -11.75
N ASN A 72 21.07 -6.57 -10.66
CA ASN A 72 22.46 -6.53 -10.21
C ASN A 72 23.04 -5.11 -10.21
N LEU A 73 22.25 -4.15 -9.73
CA LEU A 73 22.61 -2.73 -9.72
C LEU A 73 23.31 -2.36 -8.41
N PRO A 74 24.33 -1.49 -8.44
CA PRO A 74 24.94 -0.95 -7.24
C PRO A 74 23.91 -0.22 -6.35
N LEU A 75 23.81 -0.66 -5.10
CA LEU A 75 22.93 -0.10 -4.08
C LEU A 75 23.68 0.87 -3.19
N HIS A 76 23.01 1.98 -2.87
CA HIS A 76 23.52 3.04 -2.00
C HIS A 76 22.48 3.44 -0.96
N PRO A 77 22.89 3.87 0.24
CA PRO A 77 21.96 4.37 1.24
C PRO A 77 21.36 5.70 0.79
N THR A 78 20.59 6.35 1.67
CA THR A 78 19.96 7.62 1.36
C THR A 78 21.00 8.66 0.90
N VAL A 79 20.68 9.43 -0.14
CA VAL A 79 21.50 10.57 -0.56
C VAL A 79 21.54 11.59 0.58
N GLN A 80 22.74 11.92 1.06
CA GLN A 80 22.99 12.90 2.10
C GLN A 80 23.17 14.31 1.53
N SER A 81 23.99 14.47 0.48
CA SER A 81 24.23 15.76 -0.16
C SER A 81 24.58 15.65 -1.64
N LEU A 82 24.42 16.76 -2.35
CA LEU A 82 24.80 16.91 -3.75
C LEU A 82 25.83 18.03 -3.86
N ASP A 83 27.01 17.70 -4.38
CA ASP A 83 28.17 18.59 -4.38
C ASP A 83 28.36 19.32 -5.71
N GLU A 84 29.07 20.45 -5.67
CA GLU A 84 29.27 21.32 -6.84
C GLU A 84 30.13 20.70 -7.95
N ASN A 85 30.92 19.68 -7.62
CA ASN A 85 31.74 18.93 -8.55
C ASN A 85 30.98 17.82 -9.30
N GLY A 86 29.67 17.65 -9.08
CA GLY A 86 28.88 16.56 -9.67
C GLY A 86 28.78 15.31 -8.80
N ALA A 87 29.36 15.29 -7.59
CA ALA A 87 29.24 14.15 -6.70
C ALA A 87 27.86 14.08 -6.02
N VAL A 88 27.33 12.86 -5.96
CA VAL A 88 26.22 12.45 -5.10
C VAL A 88 26.82 11.74 -3.90
N VAL A 89 26.64 12.31 -2.71
CA VAL A 89 27.19 11.78 -1.45
C VAL A 89 26.08 11.07 -0.68
N PHE A 90 26.34 9.87 -0.21
CA PHE A 90 25.39 9.03 0.52
C PHE A 90 25.70 9.02 2.03
N GLU A 91 24.72 8.60 2.85
CA GLU A 91 24.82 8.62 4.32
C GLU A 91 25.95 7.76 4.91
N ASP A 92 26.45 6.75 4.18
CA ASP A 92 27.60 5.94 4.58
C ASP A 92 28.96 6.61 4.27
N GLY A 93 28.93 7.83 3.71
CA GLY A 93 30.11 8.59 3.29
C GLY A 93 30.65 8.18 1.92
N SER A 94 30.05 7.19 1.25
CA SER A 94 30.39 6.89 -0.15
C SER A 94 29.89 7.99 -1.08
N SER A 95 30.50 8.11 -2.26
CA SER A 95 30.09 9.10 -3.26
C SER A 95 30.34 8.64 -4.69
N ILE A 96 29.51 9.14 -5.61
CA ILE A 96 29.59 8.84 -7.04
C ILE A 96 29.44 10.13 -7.85
N ILE A 97 30.24 10.29 -8.90
CA ILE A 97 30.02 11.35 -9.91
C ILE A 97 28.91 10.89 -10.85
N ALA A 98 27.80 11.61 -10.88
CA ALA A 98 26.65 11.26 -11.70
C ALA A 98 26.28 12.40 -12.67
N ASP A 99 25.73 12.03 -13.82
CA ASP A 99 25.24 13.00 -14.81
C ASP A 99 23.77 13.34 -14.56
N SER A 100 22.98 12.36 -14.10
CA SER A 100 21.55 12.46 -13.94
C SER A 100 21.05 11.85 -12.63
N ILE A 101 20.06 12.48 -12.02
CA ILE A 101 19.29 11.94 -10.88
C ILE A 101 17.81 11.83 -11.28
N ILE A 102 17.23 10.66 -11.04
CA ILE A 102 15.79 10.40 -11.25
C ILE A 102 15.14 10.10 -9.90
N HIS A 103 14.25 11.00 -9.48
CA HIS A 103 13.46 10.84 -8.25
C HIS A 103 12.27 9.93 -8.52
N CYS A 104 12.32 8.71 -7.98
CA CYS A 104 11.25 7.71 -7.98
C CYS A 104 10.56 7.65 -6.60
N THR A 105 10.28 8.82 -6.04
CA THR A 105 9.82 9.01 -4.65
C THR A 105 8.31 8.98 -4.47
N GLY A 106 7.57 8.59 -5.51
CA GLY A 106 6.11 8.52 -5.50
C GLY A 106 5.41 9.86 -5.72
N TYR A 107 4.12 9.91 -5.39
CA TYR A 107 3.25 11.04 -5.69
C TYR A 107 2.49 11.50 -4.44
N ARG A 108 2.07 12.76 -4.45
CA ARG A 108 1.17 13.33 -3.44
C ARG A 108 -0.19 13.62 -4.08
N TYR A 109 -1.24 13.53 -3.27
CA TYR A 109 -2.56 13.98 -3.72
C TYR A 109 -2.54 15.49 -3.93
N SER A 110 -3.16 15.94 -5.01
CA SER A 110 -3.31 17.36 -5.33
C SER A 110 -4.66 17.57 -5.98
N LEU A 111 -5.53 18.32 -5.31
CA LEU A 111 -6.88 18.65 -5.77
C LEU A 111 -7.06 20.18 -5.75
N PRO A 112 -6.30 20.94 -6.56
CA PRO A 112 -6.27 22.41 -6.48
C PRO A 112 -7.61 23.05 -6.88
N PHE A 113 -8.47 22.30 -7.57
CA PHE A 113 -9.80 22.73 -7.98
C PHE A 113 -10.86 22.55 -6.88
N LEU A 114 -10.55 21.86 -5.79
CA LEU A 114 -11.52 21.48 -4.78
C LEU A 114 -11.44 22.42 -3.56
N ASP A 115 -12.31 23.43 -3.54
CA ASP A 115 -12.52 24.25 -2.35
C ASP A 115 -13.65 23.66 -1.50
N THR A 116 -13.31 23.23 -0.28
CA THR A 116 -14.28 22.69 0.68
C THR A 116 -14.34 23.52 1.97
N ASN A 117 -13.81 24.75 1.97
CA ASN A 117 -13.69 25.59 3.17
C ASN A 117 -13.02 24.84 4.36
N GLY A 118 -12.04 23.97 4.06
CA GLY A 118 -11.30 23.19 5.06
C GLY A 118 -12.02 21.96 5.61
N VAL A 119 -13.18 21.58 5.07
CA VAL A 119 -13.87 20.33 5.43
C VAL A 119 -13.03 19.11 5.06
N ILE A 120 -12.36 19.15 3.91
CA ILE A 120 -11.44 18.12 3.44
C ILE A 120 -10.04 18.70 3.45
N LYS A 121 -9.10 17.96 4.04
CA LYS A 121 -7.68 18.24 3.99
C LYS A 121 -7.04 17.29 2.98
N VAL A 122 -6.24 17.88 2.11
CA VAL A 122 -5.41 17.17 1.13
C VAL A 122 -3.96 17.48 1.50
N ASP A 123 -3.34 16.57 2.23
CA ASP A 123 -1.95 16.64 2.65
C ASP A 123 -1.20 15.39 2.16
N ASP A 124 -0.52 14.68 3.05
CA ASP A 124 -0.01 13.33 2.78
C ASP A 124 -1.14 12.29 2.59
N SER A 125 -2.37 12.66 2.96
CA SER A 125 -3.60 11.87 2.83
C SER A 125 -4.79 12.74 2.37
N VAL A 126 -5.92 12.11 2.01
CA VAL A 126 -7.17 12.82 1.72
C VAL A 126 -8.20 12.45 2.78
N GLY A 127 -8.64 13.41 3.57
CA GLY A 127 -9.50 13.10 4.71
C GLY A 127 -10.23 14.30 5.31
N PRO A 128 -11.24 14.05 6.16
CA PRO A 128 -11.76 12.73 6.56
C PRO A 128 -12.66 12.10 5.48
N LEU A 129 -12.47 10.81 5.19
CA LEU A 129 -13.27 10.05 4.21
C LEU A 129 -13.83 8.76 4.84
N TYR A 130 -15.15 8.62 4.87
CA TYR A 130 -15.82 7.37 5.19
C TYR A 130 -15.64 6.37 4.05
N GLU A 131 -15.13 5.19 4.39
CA GLU A 131 -14.77 4.12 3.45
C GLU A 131 -13.92 4.65 2.28
N HIS A 132 -13.01 5.60 2.53
CA HIS A 132 -12.13 6.20 1.52
C HIS A 132 -12.85 6.87 0.33
N ILE A 133 -14.17 7.10 0.43
CA ILE A 133 -15.02 7.58 -0.67
C ILE A 133 -15.74 8.85 -0.25
N PHE A 134 -16.37 8.88 0.92
CA PHE A 134 -17.37 9.90 1.27
C PHE A 134 -16.89 10.85 2.38
N PRO A 135 -16.73 12.16 2.12
CA PRO A 135 -16.56 13.15 3.17
C PRO A 135 -17.82 13.23 4.04
N PRO A 136 -17.78 12.92 5.35
CA PRO A 136 -19.00 12.78 6.14
C PRO A 136 -19.92 14.00 6.16
N LEU A 137 -19.38 15.22 5.98
CA LEU A 137 -20.17 16.46 6.01
C LEU A 137 -20.76 16.84 4.63
N LEU A 138 -20.22 16.29 3.55
CA LEU A 138 -20.61 16.62 2.17
C LEU A 138 -21.26 15.43 1.44
N ALA A 139 -21.28 14.24 2.05
CA ALA A 139 -21.91 13.07 1.47
C ALA A 139 -23.45 13.20 1.42
N PRO A 140 -24.12 12.68 0.38
CA PRO A 140 -23.54 12.02 -0.80
C PRO A 140 -23.20 12.98 -1.95
N SER A 141 -23.31 14.30 -1.78
CA SER A 141 -23.10 15.28 -2.87
C SER A 141 -21.66 15.38 -3.38
N LEU A 142 -20.69 14.96 -2.55
CA LEU A 142 -19.29 14.82 -2.93
C LEU A 142 -18.81 13.41 -2.55
N SER A 143 -18.07 12.78 -3.46
CA SER A 143 -17.45 11.46 -3.29
C SER A 143 -16.19 11.36 -4.14
N PHE A 144 -15.25 10.52 -3.72
CA PHE A 144 -14.02 10.25 -4.46
C PHE A 144 -13.97 8.80 -4.95
N VAL A 145 -13.38 8.61 -6.12
CA VAL A 145 -13.03 7.30 -6.67
C VAL A 145 -11.52 7.29 -6.87
N GLY A 146 -10.86 6.20 -6.50
CA GLY A 146 -9.42 6.01 -6.72
C GLY A 146 -8.50 6.69 -5.72
N ILE A 147 -8.98 7.01 -4.52
CA ILE A 147 -8.11 7.40 -3.41
C ILE A 147 -7.27 6.21 -2.90
N PRO A 148 -7.84 5.00 -2.68
CA PRO A 148 -7.07 3.85 -2.22
C PRO A 148 -5.90 3.44 -3.14
N LYS A 149 -4.81 2.99 -2.51
CA LYS A 149 -3.58 2.49 -3.16
C LYS A 149 -3.43 0.99 -2.90
N LYS A 150 -2.60 0.32 -3.71
CA LYS A 150 -2.33 -1.13 -3.64
C LYS A 150 -3.60 -2.00 -3.76
N VAL A 151 -4.54 -1.55 -4.58
CA VAL A 151 -5.81 -2.25 -4.85
C VAL A 151 -5.79 -2.87 -6.24
N LEU A 152 -6.70 -3.82 -6.50
CA LEU A 152 -7.02 -4.25 -7.87
C LEU A 152 -7.71 -3.12 -8.63
N THR A 153 -6.89 -2.24 -9.22
CA THR A 153 -7.24 -0.90 -9.71
C THR A 153 -8.59 -0.82 -10.42
N PHE A 154 -8.77 -1.44 -11.58
CA PHE A 154 -9.98 -1.26 -12.38
C PHE A 154 -11.23 -1.87 -11.74
N PRO A 155 -11.22 -3.14 -11.29
CA PRO A 155 -12.39 -3.73 -10.62
C PRO A 155 -12.77 -2.97 -9.34
N PHE A 156 -11.78 -2.51 -8.59
CA PHE A 156 -12.01 -1.74 -7.38
C PHE A 156 -12.69 -0.39 -7.67
N PHE A 157 -12.21 0.37 -8.67
CA PHE A 157 -12.84 1.64 -9.05
C PHE A 157 -14.26 1.45 -9.60
N GLU A 158 -14.51 0.35 -10.28
CA GLU A 158 -15.84 -0.02 -10.73
C GLU A 158 -16.79 -0.24 -9.54
N LEU A 159 -16.36 -1.00 -8.53
CA LEU A 159 -17.14 -1.22 -7.31
C LEU A 159 -17.41 0.09 -6.54
N GLN A 160 -16.40 0.96 -6.41
CA GLN A 160 -16.59 2.28 -5.78
C GLN A 160 -17.67 3.08 -6.52
N SER A 161 -17.58 3.11 -7.85
CA SER A 161 -18.51 3.84 -8.71
C SER A 161 -19.94 3.26 -8.65
N LYS A 162 -20.07 1.94 -8.65
CA LYS A 162 -21.36 1.24 -8.49
C LYS A 162 -22.00 1.55 -7.12
N TRP A 163 -21.22 1.58 -6.06
CA TRP A 163 -21.74 1.93 -4.73
C TRP A 163 -22.21 3.39 -4.67
N ILE A 164 -21.39 4.33 -5.16
CA ILE A 164 -21.74 5.76 -5.23
C ILE A 164 -23.03 5.98 -6.01
N THR A 165 -23.15 5.37 -7.20
CA THR A 165 -24.34 5.50 -8.04
C THR A 165 -25.58 4.88 -7.39
N SER A 166 -25.44 3.75 -6.68
CA SER A 166 -26.55 3.15 -5.91
C SER A 166 -27.06 4.10 -4.81
N ILE A 167 -26.17 4.80 -4.12
CA ILE A 167 -26.52 5.80 -3.10
C ILE A 167 -27.24 7.00 -3.74
N LEU A 168 -26.70 7.55 -4.83
CA LEU A 168 -27.30 8.69 -5.54
C LEU A 168 -28.67 8.34 -6.13
N ALA A 169 -28.84 7.11 -6.63
CA ALA A 169 -30.11 6.57 -7.11
C ALA A 169 -31.09 6.19 -5.98
N ARG A 170 -30.71 6.41 -4.71
CA ARG A 170 -31.49 6.07 -3.50
C ARG A 170 -31.82 4.58 -3.37
N LYS A 171 -31.03 3.70 -4.00
CA LYS A 171 -31.14 2.24 -3.88
C LYS A 171 -30.43 1.72 -2.63
N SER A 172 -29.30 2.34 -2.27
CA SER A 172 -28.57 2.08 -1.02
C SER A 172 -28.61 3.32 -0.11
N LYS A 173 -28.44 3.13 1.21
CA LYS A 173 -28.41 4.22 2.20
C LYS A 173 -27.05 4.31 2.86
N LEU A 174 -26.53 5.53 2.99
CA LEU A 174 -25.37 5.79 3.84
C LEU A 174 -25.76 5.81 5.32
N PRO A 175 -24.84 5.47 6.24
CA PRO A 175 -25.01 5.75 7.65
C PRO A 175 -25.25 7.25 7.92
N SER A 176 -25.78 7.58 9.10
CA SER A 176 -25.87 8.98 9.53
C SER A 176 -24.50 9.65 9.50
N ARG A 177 -24.47 10.99 9.31
CA ARG A 177 -23.23 11.79 9.38
C ARG A 177 -22.40 11.50 10.63
N ARG A 178 -23.06 11.40 11.79
CA ARG A 178 -22.41 11.03 13.06
C ARG A 178 -21.79 9.62 13.01
N GLY A 179 -22.49 8.67 12.40
CA GLY A 179 -22.00 7.31 12.21
C GLY A 179 -20.77 7.25 11.30
N MET A 180 -20.80 7.95 10.17
CA MET A 180 -19.66 8.05 9.27
C MET A 180 -18.45 8.70 9.96
N MET A 181 -18.64 9.82 10.67
CA MET A 181 -17.56 10.48 11.42
C MET A 181 -16.96 9.57 12.51
N LYS A 182 -17.80 8.79 13.20
CA LYS A 182 -17.34 7.83 14.20
C LYS A 182 -16.44 6.75 13.57
N ALA A 183 -16.88 6.15 12.47
CA ALA A 183 -16.09 5.14 11.76
C ALA A 183 -14.75 5.69 11.26
N VAL A 184 -14.74 6.91 10.73
CA VAL A 184 -13.49 7.57 10.29
C VAL A 184 -12.53 7.80 11.47
N LYS A 185 -13.06 8.23 12.62
CA LYS A 185 -12.22 8.42 13.82
C LYS A 185 -11.62 7.09 14.28
N GLU A 186 -12.45 6.05 14.37
CA GLU A 186 -12.00 4.70 14.77
C GLU A 186 -10.91 4.17 13.84
N PHE A 187 -11.04 4.40 12.54
CA PHE A 187 -10.02 4.04 11.56
C PHE A 187 -8.67 4.75 11.81
N TYR A 188 -8.68 6.08 11.98
CA TYR A 188 -7.44 6.82 12.23
C TYR A 188 -6.82 6.52 13.60
N ASP A 189 -7.64 6.37 14.65
CA ASP A 189 -7.17 5.97 15.99
C ASP A 189 -6.46 4.60 15.90
N TYR A 190 -7.01 3.66 15.12
CA TYR A 190 -6.39 2.36 14.90
C TYR A 190 -5.05 2.48 14.16
N GLN A 191 -4.98 3.28 13.08
CA GLN A 191 -3.74 3.49 12.33
C GLN A 191 -2.63 4.10 13.19
N GLU A 192 -2.98 5.07 14.05
CA GLU A 192 -2.04 5.67 15.00
C GLU A 192 -1.56 4.64 16.03
N MET A 193 -2.46 3.79 16.55
CA MET A 193 -2.11 2.73 17.50
C MET A 193 -1.10 1.72 16.92
N ILE A 194 -1.22 1.36 15.64
CA ILE A 194 -0.27 0.44 14.98
C ILE A 194 0.95 1.16 14.39
N GLY A 195 1.10 2.47 14.63
CA GLY A 195 2.25 3.26 14.19
C GLY A 195 2.34 3.47 12.68
N LEU A 196 1.22 3.34 11.94
CA LEU A 196 1.23 3.58 10.50
C LEU A 196 1.33 5.07 10.19
N SER A 197 2.16 5.40 9.19
CA SER A 197 2.28 6.77 8.70
C SER A 197 0.99 7.23 8.01
N LYS A 198 0.68 8.53 8.11
CA LYS A 198 -0.48 9.13 7.43
C LYS A 198 -0.46 8.96 5.91
N CYS A 199 0.72 8.90 5.28
CA CYS A 199 0.88 8.68 3.84
C CYS A 199 0.33 7.33 3.36
N SER A 200 0.26 6.36 4.28
CA SER A 200 -0.25 5.00 4.08
C SER A 200 -1.70 4.84 4.50
N ALA A 201 -2.39 5.94 4.85
CA ALA A 201 -3.77 5.90 5.34
C ALA A 201 -4.76 5.27 4.35
N HIS A 202 -4.38 5.16 3.08
CA HIS A 202 -5.20 4.63 2.00
C HIS A 202 -4.62 3.36 1.35
N ASP A 203 -3.60 2.76 1.97
CA ASP A 203 -3.05 1.46 1.58
C ASP A 203 -3.95 0.35 2.17
N ILE A 204 -5.12 0.14 1.55
CA ILE A 204 -6.21 -0.67 2.11
C ILE A 204 -6.67 -1.80 1.18
N GLY A 205 -5.82 -2.21 0.22
CA GLY A 205 -6.14 -3.27 -0.71
C GLY A 205 -6.17 -4.65 -0.07
N ASN A 206 -7.27 -4.96 0.61
CA ASN A 206 -7.64 -6.33 0.96
C ASN A 206 -8.90 -6.78 0.21
N PHE A 207 -9.02 -8.10 0.03
CA PHE A 207 -10.14 -8.66 -0.75
C PHE A 207 -11.46 -8.58 0.01
N GLU A 208 -11.42 -8.62 1.34
CA GLU A 208 -12.59 -8.52 2.21
C GLU A 208 -13.27 -7.17 2.05
N TYR A 209 -12.50 -6.08 1.97
CA TYR A 209 -13.03 -4.76 1.73
C TYR A 209 -13.59 -4.64 0.30
N CYS A 210 -12.95 -5.26 -0.69
CA CYS A 210 -13.48 -5.34 -2.04
C CYS A 210 -14.83 -6.09 -2.07
N ASP A 211 -14.93 -7.21 -1.36
CA ASP A 211 -16.17 -8.00 -1.26
C ASP A 211 -17.26 -7.24 -0.50
N GLN A 212 -16.92 -6.51 0.57
CA GLN A 212 -17.87 -5.62 1.26
C GLN A 212 -18.39 -4.52 0.35
N LEU A 213 -17.53 -3.91 -0.46
CA LEU A 213 -17.91 -2.89 -1.42
C LEU A 213 -18.81 -3.46 -2.54
N ALA A 214 -18.55 -4.71 -2.96
CA ALA A 214 -19.44 -5.43 -3.87
C ALA A 214 -20.81 -5.66 -3.24
N ASP A 215 -20.87 -6.12 -1.99
CA ASP A 215 -22.13 -6.32 -1.25
C ASP A 215 -22.92 -5.01 -1.10
N TRP A 216 -22.27 -3.91 -0.76
CA TRP A 216 -22.94 -2.60 -0.61
C TRP A 216 -23.44 -2.00 -1.93
N SER A 217 -22.75 -2.31 -3.03
CA SER A 217 -23.15 -1.89 -4.37
C SER A 217 -24.17 -2.81 -5.03
N GLY A 218 -24.40 -4.00 -4.47
CA GLY A 218 -25.22 -5.06 -5.08
C GLY A 218 -24.55 -5.68 -6.31
N ALA A 219 -23.24 -5.55 -6.44
CA ALA A 219 -22.44 -6.17 -7.49
C ALA A 219 -22.01 -7.58 -7.08
N SER A 220 -21.59 -8.37 -8.06
CA SER A 220 -20.91 -9.64 -7.79
C SER A 220 -19.57 -9.37 -7.10
N ARG A 221 -19.27 -10.18 -6.07
CA ARG A 221 -17.95 -10.25 -5.44
C ARG A 221 -16.88 -10.69 -6.45
N PHE A 222 -15.60 -10.47 -6.14
CA PHE A 222 -14.53 -10.93 -7.01
C PHE A 222 -14.52 -12.45 -7.11
N GLU A 223 -14.25 -12.92 -8.33
CA GLU A 223 -14.10 -14.35 -8.59
C GLU A 223 -12.84 -14.88 -7.88
N GLU A 224 -12.90 -16.10 -7.35
CA GLU A 224 -11.79 -16.66 -6.56
C GLU A 224 -10.50 -16.77 -7.36
N TRP A 225 -10.58 -17.18 -8.62
CA TRP A 225 -9.42 -17.24 -9.53
C TRP A 225 -8.71 -15.89 -9.70
N ARG A 226 -9.43 -14.77 -9.57
CA ARG A 226 -8.85 -13.42 -9.68
C ARG A 226 -8.07 -13.08 -8.41
N LYS A 227 -8.57 -13.50 -7.24
CA LYS A 227 -7.88 -13.35 -5.96
C LYS A 227 -6.64 -14.23 -5.94
N GLU A 228 -6.74 -15.47 -6.42
CA GLU A 228 -5.62 -16.40 -6.62
C GLU A 228 -4.53 -15.77 -7.49
N ILE A 229 -4.84 -15.29 -8.70
CA ILE A 229 -3.84 -14.66 -9.58
C ILE A 229 -3.19 -13.45 -8.91
N ALA A 230 -3.96 -12.61 -8.21
CA ALA A 230 -3.41 -11.44 -7.51
C ALA A 230 -2.49 -11.84 -6.34
N LEU A 231 -2.81 -12.93 -5.64
CA LEU A 231 -1.96 -13.49 -4.59
C LEU A 231 -0.73 -14.17 -5.19
N GLU A 232 -0.88 -14.90 -6.30
CA GLU A 232 0.23 -15.50 -7.04
C GLU A 232 1.17 -14.45 -7.61
N GLU A 233 0.66 -13.34 -8.15
CA GLU A 233 1.49 -12.22 -8.60
C GLU A 233 2.28 -11.65 -7.42
N ALA A 234 1.60 -11.40 -6.29
CA ALA A 234 2.25 -10.96 -5.07
C ALA A 234 3.27 -11.99 -4.55
N ILE A 235 2.98 -13.29 -4.58
CA ILE A 235 3.89 -14.38 -4.19
C ILE A 235 5.04 -14.48 -5.18
N SER A 236 4.82 -14.34 -6.49
CA SER A 236 5.86 -14.42 -7.51
C SER A 236 6.84 -13.28 -7.35
N GLU A 237 6.34 -12.07 -7.04
CA GLU A 237 7.16 -10.96 -6.61
C GLU A 237 7.95 -11.32 -5.34
N VAL A 238 7.43 -12.21 -4.47
CA VAL A 238 8.02 -12.74 -3.20
C VAL A 238 8.94 -13.97 -3.37
N GLU A 239 8.79 -14.79 -4.40
CA GLU A 239 9.50 -16.06 -4.61
C GLU A 239 10.63 -15.93 -5.61
N THR A 240 10.52 -15.01 -6.57
CA THR A 240 11.70 -14.30 -7.04
C THR A 240 12.21 -13.47 -5.84
N ARG A 241 12.59 -14.04 -4.69
CA ARG A 241 13.25 -13.41 -3.53
C ARG A 241 14.03 -14.42 -2.68
N HIS A 242 14.70 -15.40 -3.32
CA HIS A 242 15.51 -16.53 -2.76
C HIS A 242 14.84 -17.88 -3.02
N SER A 243 15.66 -18.93 -3.17
CA SER A 243 15.22 -20.33 -3.27
C SER A 243 14.45 -20.73 -2.01
N VAL A 244 13.15 -20.44 -2.00
CA VAL A 244 12.26 -21.11 -1.05
C VAL A 244 12.18 -22.55 -1.56
N GLU A 245 12.66 -23.53 -0.79
CA GLU A 245 12.57 -24.95 -1.15
C GLU A 245 11.12 -25.44 -1.26
N GLN A 246 10.15 -24.62 -0.80
CA GLN A 246 8.71 -24.88 -0.88
C GLN A 246 8.09 -24.14 -2.07
N SER A 247 7.25 -24.85 -2.83
CA SER A 247 6.52 -24.31 -3.97
C SER A 247 5.43 -23.31 -3.57
N ILE A 248 5.11 -22.35 -4.47
CA ILE A 248 3.97 -21.42 -4.42
C ILE A 248 2.71 -22.05 -3.83
N ALA A 249 2.35 -23.25 -4.31
CA ALA A 249 1.17 -23.98 -3.89
C ALA A 249 1.17 -24.28 -2.37
N THR A 250 2.32 -24.61 -1.80
CA THR A 250 2.45 -24.94 -0.37
C THR A 250 2.30 -23.72 0.53
N ILE A 251 2.89 -22.59 0.14
CA ILE A 251 2.78 -21.33 0.91
C ILE A 251 1.33 -20.82 0.86
N TYR A 252 0.71 -20.92 -0.32
CA TYR A 252 -0.68 -20.56 -0.52
C TYR A 252 -1.62 -21.45 0.33
N GLU A 253 -1.45 -22.78 0.27
CA GLU A 253 -2.23 -23.73 1.06
C GLU A 253 -2.07 -23.48 2.57
N GLU A 254 -0.86 -23.24 3.06
CA GLU A 254 -0.60 -22.91 4.47
C GLU A 254 -1.22 -21.58 4.89
N TYR A 255 -1.19 -20.57 4.02
CA TYR A 255 -1.80 -19.27 4.28
C TYR A 255 -3.33 -19.37 4.33
N MET A 256 -3.94 -20.04 3.36
CA MET A 256 -5.39 -20.26 3.29
C MET A 256 -5.90 -21.18 4.41
N ALA A 257 -5.04 -21.99 5.02
CA ALA A 257 -5.37 -22.84 6.16
C ALA A 257 -5.36 -22.10 7.51
N LEU A 258 -5.00 -20.81 7.57
CA LEU A 258 -4.98 -20.05 8.82
C LEU A 258 -6.40 -19.69 9.31
N PRO A 259 -6.85 -20.21 10.46
CA PRO A 259 -8.19 -19.92 10.96
C PRO A 259 -8.30 -18.48 11.46
N GLY A 260 -9.27 -17.73 10.93
CA GLY A 260 -9.63 -16.38 11.41
C GLY A 260 -8.72 -15.24 10.94
N GLU A 261 -7.87 -15.46 9.94
CA GLU A 261 -7.07 -14.42 9.30
C GLU A 261 -7.79 -13.85 8.07
N ILE A 262 -7.50 -12.59 7.75
CA ILE A 262 -7.96 -11.89 6.54
C ILE A 262 -7.02 -12.35 5.40
N HIS A 263 -7.57 -12.94 4.35
CA HIS A 263 -6.81 -13.48 3.22
C HIS A 263 -6.67 -12.41 2.15
N ASP A 264 -5.55 -11.70 2.16
CA ASP A 264 -5.26 -10.61 1.25
C ASP A 264 -3.78 -10.47 0.93
N VAL A 265 -3.46 -9.69 -0.11
CA VAL A 265 -2.08 -9.51 -0.60
C VAL A 265 -1.13 -8.97 0.48
N MET A 266 -1.60 -8.04 1.32
CA MET A 266 -0.81 -7.44 2.39
C MET A 266 -0.60 -8.41 3.55
N SER A 267 -1.65 -9.13 3.95
CA SER A 267 -1.63 -10.14 5.01
C SER A 267 -0.80 -11.35 4.60
N LEU A 268 -0.88 -11.78 3.34
CA LEU A 268 -0.01 -12.81 2.75
C LEU A 268 1.45 -12.36 2.73
N THR A 269 1.72 -11.12 2.28
CA THR A 269 3.09 -10.56 2.32
C THR A 269 3.65 -10.58 3.74
N LYS A 270 2.83 -10.27 4.74
CA LYS A 270 3.20 -10.31 6.16
C LYS A 270 3.37 -11.74 6.69
N PHE A 271 2.52 -12.67 6.26
CA PHE A 271 2.60 -14.09 6.63
C PHE A 271 3.87 -14.74 6.09
N ILE A 272 4.22 -14.47 4.83
CA ILE A 272 5.46 -14.97 4.24
C ILE A 272 6.68 -14.44 5.01
N ARG A 273 6.67 -13.15 5.39
CA ARG A 273 7.71 -12.55 6.26
C ARG A 273 7.82 -13.24 7.62
N LEU A 274 6.67 -13.57 8.24
CA LEU A 274 6.63 -14.29 9.52
C LEU A 274 7.22 -15.70 9.44
N LYS A 275 6.83 -16.47 8.42
CA LYS A 275 7.33 -17.83 8.19
C LYS A 275 8.83 -17.88 7.95
N LYS A 276 9.38 -16.82 7.35
CA LYS A 276 10.82 -16.66 7.10
C LYS A 276 11.60 -16.14 8.32
N GLY A 277 10.94 -15.84 9.44
CA GLY A 277 11.59 -15.31 10.65
C GLY A 277 11.97 -13.83 10.56
N GLU A 278 11.50 -13.13 9.51
CA GLU A 278 11.82 -11.74 9.15
C GLU A 278 10.99 -10.72 9.99
N MET A 279 10.07 -11.21 10.82
CA MET A 279 9.21 -10.38 11.66
C MET A 279 8.94 -11.10 13.00
N VAL A 280 9.16 -10.42 14.13
CA VAL A 280 8.86 -10.96 15.47
C VAL A 280 7.52 -10.40 15.96
N ILE A 281 6.58 -11.28 16.26
CA ILE A 281 5.27 -10.89 16.79
C ILE A 281 5.42 -10.51 18.27
N GLY A 282 5.39 -9.22 18.59
CA GLY A 282 5.05 -8.76 19.95
C GLY A 282 3.63 -9.17 20.32
N PRO A 283 3.28 -9.32 21.62
CA PRO A 283 2.05 -9.97 22.07
C PRO A 283 0.81 -9.44 21.33
N ARG A 284 0.11 -10.39 20.68
CA ARG A 284 -1.00 -10.23 19.74
C ARG A 284 -1.99 -9.11 20.09
N SER A 285 -2.22 -8.20 19.16
CA SER A 285 -3.52 -7.53 19.00
C SER A 285 -4.18 -8.09 17.73
N LYS A 286 -5.44 -8.55 17.86
CA LYS A 286 -6.22 -9.12 16.75
C LYS A 286 -6.34 -8.10 15.60
N PRO A 287 -6.33 -8.52 14.33
CA PRO A 287 -6.74 -7.65 13.23
C PRO A 287 -8.17 -7.18 13.45
N TRP A 288 -8.45 -5.92 13.11
CA TRP A 288 -9.77 -5.33 13.21
C TRP A 288 -10.74 -6.02 12.23
N ALA A 289 -11.68 -6.80 12.76
CA ALA A 289 -12.90 -7.15 12.06
C ALA A 289 -13.90 -6.01 12.24
N MET A 290 -14.51 -5.53 11.14
CA MET A 290 -15.61 -4.58 11.23
C MET A 290 -16.69 -5.10 12.21
N PRO A 291 -17.19 -4.28 13.14
CA PRO A 291 -18.23 -4.72 14.06
C PRO A 291 -19.51 -5.01 13.28
N LYS A 292 -19.87 -6.31 13.17
CA LYS A 292 -21.19 -6.77 12.73
C LYS A 292 -22.24 -6.11 13.65
N LYS A 293 -23.21 -5.38 13.08
CA LYS A 293 -24.30 -4.76 13.85
C LYS A 293 -25.31 -5.81 14.33
N ASN A 294 -25.77 -5.61 15.56
CA ASN A 294 -26.75 -6.37 16.33
C ASN A 294 -28.04 -6.72 15.57
N VAL A 295 -28.55 -7.93 15.82
CA VAL A 295 -29.97 -8.28 15.75
C VAL A 295 -30.46 -8.47 17.19
N GLU A 296 -31.67 -7.99 17.44
CA GLU A 296 -32.28 -7.69 18.75
C GLU A 296 -32.70 -8.91 19.60
N ASP A 297 -32.67 -8.69 20.93
CA ASP A 297 -33.47 -9.23 22.05
C ASP A 297 -33.87 -10.72 22.11
N VAL A 298 -33.45 -11.41 23.18
CA VAL A 298 -34.35 -12.06 24.18
C VAL A 298 -33.66 -12.16 25.56
N SER A 299 -34.37 -11.70 26.58
CA SER A 299 -34.06 -11.70 28.02
C SER A 299 -34.34 -13.04 28.74
N VAL A 300 -33.61 -13.33 29.84
CA VAL A 300 -34.09 -13.66 31.22
C VAL A 300 -33.14 -14.61 32.01
N LEU A 301 -32.58 -14.03 33.08
CA LEU A 301 -32.32 -14.47 34.47
C LEU A 301 -31.62 -15.79 34.88
N GLU A 302 -30.59 -15.55 35.71
CA GLU A 302 -30.18 -16.20 36.98
C GLU A 302 -29.51 -17.57 37.03
N GLY A 303 -28.29 -17.58 37.61
CA GLY A 303 -28.00 -18.56 38.68
C GLY A 303 -26.74 -19.42 38.56
N LYS A 304 -25.57 -18.81 38.79
CA LYS A 304 -24.35 -19.34 39.46
C LYS A 304 -23.57 -20.53 38.83
N ASN A 305 -22.33 -20.17 38.49
CA ASN A 305 -21.07 -20.96 38.46
C ASN A 305 -20.74 -21.81 37.22
N THR A 306 -20.30 -21.07 36.19
CA THR A 306 -19.00 -21.17 35.48
C THR A 306 -18.30 -22.53 35.36
N PHE A 307 -18.41 -23.13 34.16
CA PHE A 307 -17.31 -23.80 33.46
C PHE A 307 -17.39 -23.38 31.98
N VAL A 308 -16.38 -22.68 31.48
CA VAL A 308 -16.33 -22.28 30.05
C VAL A 308 -15.37 -23.21 29.33
N THR A 309 -15.96 -24.20 28.64
CA THR A 309 -15.32 -24.93 27.55
C THR A 309 -15.51 -24.12 26.29
N ILE A 310 -14.41 -23.73 25.64
CA ILE A 310 -14.42 -23.01 24.37
C ILE A 310 -14.82 -24.02 23.28
N LYS A 311 -16.04 -23.88 22.76
CA LYS A 311 -16.40 -24.35 21.42
C LYS A 311 -16.59 -23.13 20.55
N GLU A 312 -15.92 -23.22 19.41
CA GLU A 312 -15.84 -22.34 18.23
C GLU A 312 -16.93 -21.27 18.12
N GLU A 313 -16.48 -20.01 18.10
CA GLU A 313 -16.67 -19.05 16.99
C GLU A 313 -15.38 -18.24 16.79
#